data_AF-A0A7C3I4N7-F1
#
_entry.id   AF-A0A7C3I4N7-F1
#
_cell.length_a   1.000
_cell.length_b   1.000
_cell.length_c   1.000
_cell.angle_alpha   90.00
_cell.angle_beta   90.00
_cell.angle_gamma   90.00
#
_symmetry.space_group_name_H-M   'P 1'
#
loop_
_entity.id
_entity.type
_entity.pdbx_description
1 polymer ?
#
loop_
_entity_poly.entity_id
_entity_poly.type
_entity_poly.pdbx_seq_one_letter_code
_entity_poly.pdbx_strand_id
1 'polypeptide(L)'
;MRVLSAAVATLVLGNGLLYWSYGDCLSAFFHFDDFWVLGRAAQIASDERASFLSIFAPVHGFLLYRPLSTIGYFLGIRLAFGNDPFWYHLVQMALQSVNASLVCLLAARLLRSPIVGLAAGLTYLTTPGLAIASCWPALCTVTAPTLFGLLALISWTSPSPVIRMTLTPWWFAGALASSEHGVVLPLVLFLATVLIRSAARGRAEIATLGLLCTLSAAYAGYKIYYLRFGVVSDFPDPIVRAVMLQGYTPEFSLAVFLRGIGTYVGYAFSPALFLVQQTAFTKMWVGVGLLVALATTVVAFLRTQKRKAHFGIAAFGGAWFVVSLLPVIFLPQHVASYYVAMGAPGISLWILGGASGLRVPRRKAAAMLLGISLVGHWQGRNIILESDEFQFFRNFTHAAERWIRSVAELQLHSHVTEVVVPDSYLAQLVFVQGEVTKSLLCSPIQVRVARDIDHIPEQPGRVILREPFWYPRDPQARSRWLPRRCP
;
A
#
# COMPACT_ATOMS: atom_id res chain seq x y z
N MET A 1 -21.80 21.76 0.57
CA MET A 1 -21.13 22.31 -0.63
C MET A 1 -19.64 22.58 -0.41
N ARG A 2 -19.19 23.53 0.43
CA ARG A 2 -17.76 23.89 0.55
C ARG A 2 -16.78 22.75 0.85
N VAL A 3 -17.18 21.77 1.68
CA VAL A 3 -16.35 20.59 2.01
C VAL A 3 -16.21 19.65 0.82
N LEU A 4 -17.28 19.46 0.04
CA LEU A 4 -17.25 18.66 -1.17
C LEU A 4 -16.36 19.32 -2.23
N SER A 5 -16.47 20.64 -2.41
CA SER A 5 -15.59 21.39 -3.31
C SER A 5 -14.11 21.25 -2.92
N ALA A 6 -13.78 21.25 -1.63
CA ALA A 6 -12.41 21.03 -1.16
C ALA A 6 -11.91 19.59 -1.42
N ALA A 7 -12.79 18.59 -1.29
CA ALA A 7 -12.45 17.20 -1.63
C ALA A 7 -12.22 17.03 -3.13
N VAL A 8 -13.08 17.62 -3.98
CA VAL A 8 -12.88 17.64 -5.43
C VAL A 8 -11.58 18.38 -5.81
N ALA A 9 -11.29 19.50 -5.15
CA ALA A 9 -10.01 20.20 -5.36
C ALA A 9 -8.82 19.33 -4.96
N THR A 10 -8.90 18.61 -3.84
CA THR A 10 -7.87 17.63 -3.43
C THR A 10 -7.68 16.54 -4.48
N LEU A 11 -8.77 16.03 -5.05
CA LEU A 11 -8.71 15.03 -6.12
C LEU A 11 -7.98 15.57 -7.35
N VAL A 12 -8.38 16.75 -7.86
CA VAL A 12 -7.78 17.35 -9.07
C VAL A 12 -6.31 17.72 -8.85
N LEU A 13 -6.03 18.47 -7.79
CA LEU A 13 -4.66 18.89 -7.46
C LEU A 13 -3.78 17.68 -7.12
N GLY A 14 -4.36 16.67 -6.46
CA GLY A 14 -3.65 15.46 -6.10
C GLY A 14 -3.21 14.64 -7.30
N ASN A 15 -4.10 14.44 -8.29
CA ASN A 15 -3.72 13.78 -9.53
C ASN A 15 -2.62 14.55 -10.27
N GLY A 16 -2.72 15.89 -10.33
CA GLY A 16 -1.66 16.72 -10.91
C GLY A 16 -0.31 16.58 -10.19
N LEU A 17 -0.32 16.57 -8.86
CA LEU A 17 0.88 16.38 -8.04
C LEU A 17 1.51 15.00 -8.22
N LEU A 18 0.70 13.94 -8.21
CA LEU A 18 1.18 12.57 -8.43
C LEU A 18 1.75 12.39 -9.83
N TYR A 19 1.07 12.93 -10.85
CA TYR A 19 1.57 12.90 -12.22
C TYR A 19 2.90 13.65 -12.36
N TRP A 20 3.00 14.86 -11.81
CA TRP A 20 4.25 15.63 -11.83
C TRP A 20 5.38 14.90 -11.09
N SER A 21 5.07 14.22 -9.97
CA SER A 21 6.09 13.57 -9.14
C SER A 21 6.55 12.23 -9.72
N TYR A 22 5.59 11.41 -10.17
CA TYR A 22 5.75 9.99 -10.45
C TYR A 22 5.15 9.57 -11.79
N GLY A 23 4.85 10.51 -12.70
CA GLY A 23 4.22 10.22 -14.00
C GLY A 23 4.99 9.23 -14.86
N ASP A 24 6.32 9.16 -14.72
CA ASP A 24 7.15 8.15 -15.39
C ASP A 24 6.74 6.71 -15.02
N CYS A 25 6.22 6.51 -13.81
CA CYS A 25 5.75 5.19 -13.35
C CYS A 25 4.49 4.73 -14.09
N LEU A 26 3.73 5.62 -14.75
CA LEU A 26 2.64 5.20 -15.64
C LEU A 26 3.14 4.39 -16.85
N SER A 27 4.44 4.51 -17.17
CA SER A 27 5.10 3.75 -18.23
C SER A 27 5.96 2.60 -17.71
N ALA A 28 6.02 2.41 -16.40
CA ALA A 28 6.76 1.28 -15.84
C ALA A 28 6.07 -0.03 -16.22
N PHE A 29 6.86 -1.09 -16.31
CA PHE A 29 6.34 -2.44 -16.44
C PHE A 29 5.96 -3.02 -15.07
N PHE A 30 5.35 -4.20 -15.06
CA PHE A 30 4.98 -4.91 -13.84
C PHE A 30 6.21 -5.28 -12.98
N HIS A 31 5.98 -5.39 -11.67
CA HIS A 31 7.01 -5.65 -10.67
C HIS A 31 6.61 -6.78 -9.71
N PHE A 32 7.53 -7.70 -9.46
CA PHE A 32 7.49 -8.67 -8.37
C PHE A 32 6.13 -9.40 -8.24
N ASP A 33 5.36 -9.10 -7.19
CA ASP A 33 4.06 -9.72 -6.90
C ASP A 33 3.03 -9.51 -8.01
N ASP A 34 3.18 -8.49 -8.85
CA ASP A 34 2.28 -8.23 -9.97
C ASP A 34 2.16 -9.47 -10.87
N PHE A 35 3.24 -10.23 -11.07
CA PHE A 35 3.29 -11.35 -12.01
C PHE A 35 2.42 -12.53 -11.61
N TRP A 36 2.54 -13.02 -10.37
CA TRP A 36 1.70 -14.14 -9.92
C TRP A 36 0.23 -13.72 -9.78
N VAL A 37 -0.03 -12.46 -9.40
CA VAL A 37 -1.38 -11.91 -9.30
C VAL A 37 -2.03 -11.81 -10.69
N LEU A 38 -1.28 -11.33 -11.70
CA LEU A 38 -1.71 -11.32 -13.10
C LEU A 38 -1.95 -12.72 -13.64
N GLY A 39 -1.05 -13.67 -13.33
CA GLY A 39 -1.20 -15.07 -13.67
C GLY A 39 -2.53 -15.64 -13.17
N ARG A 40 -2.84 -15.40 -11.89
CA ARG A 40 -4.12 -15.85 -11.32
C ARG A 40 -5.33 -15.11 -11.92
N ALA A 41 -5.25 -13.80 -12.10
CA ALA A 41 -6.31 -13.03 -12.71
C ALA A 41 -6.60 -13.49 -14.15
N ALA A 42 -5.57 -13.87 -14.90
CA ALA A 42 -5.69 -14.45 -16.23
C ALA A 42 -6.44 -15.79 -16.20
N GLN A 43 -6.05 -16.70 -15.30
CA GLN A 43 -6.69 -18.00 -15.13
C GLN A 43 -8.19 -17.87 -14.82
N ILE A 44 -8.56 -16.96 -13.91
CA ILE A 44 -9.96 -16.70 -13.57
C ILE A 44 -10.71 -16.11 -14.78
N ALA A 45 -10.08 -15.20 -15.52
CA ALA A 45 -10.71 -14.57 -16.68
C ALA A 45 -10.92 -15.54 -17.86
N SER A 46 -10.08 -16.57 -17.99
CA SER A 46 -10.17 -17.60 -19.05
C SER A 46 -11.07 -18.77 -18.70
N ASP A 47 -11.37 -18.99 -17.42
CA ASP A 47 -12.19 -20.13 -16.98
C ASP A 47 -13.68 -19.76 -17.00
N GLU A 48 -14.43 -20.30 -17.96
CA GLU A 48 -15.88 -20.09 -18.09
C GLU A 48 -16.68 -20.54 -16.86
N ARG A 49 -16.11 -21.43 -16.03
CA ARG A 49 -16.73 -21.93 -14.79
C ARG A 49 -16.35 -21.09 -13.58
N ALA A 50 -15.39 -20.17 -13.70
CA ALA A 50 -14.97 -19.34 -12.60
C ALA A 50 -16.09 -18.38 -12.20
N SER A 51 -16.51 -18.49 -10.94
CA SER A 51 -17.44 -17.53 -10.35
C SER A 51 -16.70 -16.31 -9.81
N PHE A 52 -17.43 -15.22 -9.54
CA PHE A 52 -16.89 -14.07 -8.81
C PHE A 52 -16.26 -14.48 -7.45
N LEU A 53 -16.72 -15.58 -6.84
CA LEU A 53 -16.17 -16.09 -5.59
C LEU A 53 -14.75 -16.65 -5.73
N SER A 54 -14.29 -16.94 -6.95
CA SER A 54 -12.91 -17.39 -7.23
C SER A 54 -11.85 -16.38 -6.80
N ILE A 55 -12.22 -15.10 -6.64
CA ILE A 55 -11.37 -14.04 -6.09
C ILE A 55 -10.96 -14.35 -4.63
N PHE A 56 -11.80 -15.06 -3.88
CA PHE A 56 -11.58 -15.42 -2.48
C PHE A 56 -10.86 -16.77 -2.29
N ALA A 57 -10.45 -17.42 -3.38
CA ALA A 57 -9.65 -18.64 -3.27
C ALA A 57 -8.19 -18.29 -2.90
N PRO A 58 -7.58 -18.95 -1.90
CA PRO A 58 -6.18 -18.74 -1.57
C PRO A 58 -5.27 -19.27 -2.69
N VAL A 59 -4.26 -18.48 -3.09
CA VAL A 59 -3.36 -18.79 -4.22
C VAL A 59 -1.97 -19.21 -3.73
N HIS A 60 -1.42 -18.46 -2.77
CA HIS A 60 -0.13 -18.77 -2.10
C HIS A 60 -0.35 -18.92 -0.60
N GLY A 61 -1.32 -19.77 -0.26
CA GLY A 61 -1.72 -19.99 1.10
C GLY A 61 -2.32 -18.78 1.80
N PHE A 62 -2.37 -18.84 3.12
CA PHE A 62 -2.98 -17.78 3.91
C PHE A 62 -2.05 -16.59 4.19
N LEU A 63 -0.72 -16.71 4.03
CA LEU A 63 0.21 -15.61 4.32
C LEU A 63 -0.07 -14.39 3.44
N LEU A 64 -0.19 -14.60 2.13
CA LEU A 64 -0.44 -13.56 1.12
C LEU A 64 -1.93 -13.41 0.78
N TYR A 65 -2.82 -13.98 1.58
CA TYR A 65 -4.26 -13.92 1.34
C TYR A 65 -4.80 -12.49 1.53
N ARG A 66 -5.10 -11.83 0.40
CA ARG A 66 -5.56 -10.44 0.28
C ARG A 66 -6.50 -10.28 -0.93
N PRO A 67 -7.64 -11.00 -0.96
CA PRO A 67 -8.43 -11.25 -2.17
C PRO A 67 -8.87 -9.98 -2.92
N LEU A 68 -9.22 -8.89 -2.22
CA LEU A 68 -9.72 -7.68 -2.88
C LEU A 68 -8.61 -6.85 -3.53
N SER A 69 -7.47 -6.70 -2.86
CA SER A 69 -6.40 -5.79 -3.29
C SER A 69 -5.38 -6.46 -4.21
N THR A 70 -5.32 -7.79 -4.22
CA THR A 70 -4.53 -8.54 -5.21
C THR A 70 -5.43 -9.02 -6.34
N ILE A 71 -6.15 -10.13 -6.16
CA ILE A 71 -6.87 -10.79 -7.25
C ILE A 71 -8.01 -9.92 -7.78
N GLY A 72 -8.87 -9.38 -6.92
CA GLY A 72 -10.02 -8.57 -7.32
C GLY A 72 -9.60 -7.29 -8.05
N TYR A 73 -8.59 -6.60 -7.52
CA TYR A 73 -7.99 -5.41 -8.13
C TYR A 73 -7.44 -5.70 -9.54
N PHE A 74 -6.58 -6.71 -9.68
CA PHE A 74 -5.95 -7.02 -10.95
C PHE A 74 -6.93 -7.59 -11.98
N LEU A 75 -7.88 -8.42 -11.54
CA LEU A 75 -8.92 -8.96 -12.41
C LEU A 75 -9.81 -7.84 -12.95
N GLY A 76 -10.27 -6.92 -12.09
CA GLY A 76 -11.13 -5.81 -12.51
C GLY A 76 -10.47 -4.94 -13.59
N ILE A 77 -9.19 -4.60 -13.40
CA ILE A 77 -8.42 -3.82 -14.38
C ILE A 77 -8.18 -4.63 -15.65
N ARG A 78 -7.84 -5.92 -15.53
CA ARG A 78 -7.63 -6.80 -16.70
C ARG A 78 -8.87 -6.89 -17.57
N LEU A 79 -10.06 -7.06 -16.96
CA LEU A 79 -11.31 -7.15 -17.70
C LEU A 79 -11.63 -5.84 -18.44
N ALA A 80 -11.37 -4.70 -17.80
CA ALA A 80 -11.65 -3.38 -18.37
C ALA A 80 -10.63 -2.96 -19.45
N PHE A 81 -9.33 -3.18 -19.20
CA PHE A 81 -8.25 -2.57 -19.97
C PHE A 81 -7.22 -3.56 -20.52
N GLY A 82 -7.34 -4.85 -20.20
CA GLY A 82 -6.41 -5.87 -20.64
C GLY A 82 -5.10 -5.85 -19.85
N ASN A 83 -4.01 -6.25 -20.51
CA ASN A 83 -2.68 -6.39 -19.90
C ASN A 83 -1.84 -5.10 -19.90
N ASP A 84 -2.40 -3.96 -20.27
CA ASP A 84 -1.64 -2.72 -20.42
C ASP A 84 -1.27 -2.13 -19.04
N PRO A 85 0.04 -2.12 -18.65
CA PRO A 85 0.49 -1.70 -17.32
C PRO A 85 0.03 -0.28 -16.96
N PHE A 86 -0.10 0.59 -17.96
CA PHE A 86 -0.51 1.99 -17.79
C PHE A 86 -1.76 2.13 -16.91
N TRP A 87 -2.78 1.30 -17.16
CA TRP A 87 -4.04 1.39 -16.43
C TRP A 87 -3.92 0.91 -14.98
N TYR A 88 -3.05 -0.07 -14.72
CA TYR A 88 -2.77 -0.53 -13.36
C TYR A 88 -2.10 0.56 -12.52
N HIS A 89 -1.13 1.28 -13.08
CA HIS A 89 -0.49 2.40 -12.38
C HIS A 89 -1.45 3.60 -12.25
N LEU A 90 -2.22 3.92 -13.29
CA LEU A 90 -3.17 5.03 -13.26
C LEU A 90 -4.26 4.83 -12.20
N VAL A 91 -4.87 3.65 -12.13
CA VAL A 91 -5.89 3.34 -11.12
C VAL A 91 -5.28 3.42 -9.72
N GLN A 92 -4.05 2.95 -9.53
CA GLN A 92 -3.36 3.04 -8.25
C GLN A 92 -3.09 4.50 -7.82
N MET A 93 -2.67 5.38 -8.73
CA MET A 93 -2.53 6.82 -8.45
C MET A 93 -3.88 7.50 -8.17
N ALA A 94 -4.92 7.13 -8.92
CA ALA A 94 -6.27 7.62 -8.69
C ALA A 94 -6.78 7.21 -7.29
N LEU A 95 -6.52 5.97 -6.88
CA LEU A 95 -6.89 5.45 -5.56
C LEU A 95 -6.21 6.23 -4.42
N GLN A 96 -4.95 6.61 -4.57
CA GLN A 96 -4.29 7.50 -3.61
C GLN A 96 -4.91 8.90 -3.55
N SER A 97 -5.28 9.46 -4.71
CA SER A 97 -5.97 10.75 -4.76
C SER A 97 -7.36 10.69 -4.12
N VAL A 98 -8.07 9.56 -4.26
CA VAL A 98 -9.32 9.30 -3.55
C VAL A 98 -9.07 9.23 -2.04
N ASN A 99 -8.04 8.50 -1.58
CA ASN A 99 -7.67 8.46 -0.17
C ASN A 99 -7.40 9.86 0.39
N ALA A 100 -6.61 10.69 -0.30
CA ALA A 100 -6.37 12.08 0.11
C ALA A 100 -7.66 12.91 0.18
N SER A 101 -8.58 12.70 -0.75
CA SER A 101 -9.89 13.35 -0.75
C SER A 101 -10.71 12.93 0.49
N LEU A 102 -10.66 11.66 0.87
CA LEU A 102 -11.29 11.16 2.11
C LEU A 102 -10.61 11.73 3.36
N VAL A 103 -9.28 11.84 3.38
CA VAL A 103 -8.54 12.53 4.45
C VAL A 103 -9.00 13.99 4.57
N CYS A 104 -9.14 14.69 3.43
CA CYS A 104 -9.67 16.05 3.39
C CYS A 104 -11.09 16.11 3.96
N LEU A 105 -11.99 15.22 3.55
CA LEU A 105 -13.36 15.16 4.07
C LEU A 105 -13.38 14.92 5.58
N LEU A 106 -12.61 13.96 6.07
CA LEU A 106 -12.52 13.63 7.49
C LEU A 106 -11.98 14.82 8.30
N ALA A 107 -10.85 15.39 7.89
CA ALA A 107 -10.24 16.53 8.58
C ALA A 107 -11.11 17.79 8.53
N ALA A 108 -11.70 18.12 7.37
CA ALA A 108 -12.62 19.25 7.24
C ALA A 108 -13.83 19.12 8.16
N ARG A 109 -14.33 17.89 8.32
CA ARG A 109 -15.47 17.58 9.18
C ARG A 109 -15.11 17.67 10.67
N LEU A 110 -13.99 17.07 11.08
CA LEU A 110 -13.54 17.06 12.47
C LEU A 110 -13.12 18.46 12.94
N LEU A 111 -12.38 19.21 12.11
CA LEU A 111 -11.85 20.53 12.44
C LEU A 111 -12.73 21.69 11.93
N ARG A 112 -13.89 21.37 11.32
CA ARG A 112 -14.90 22.32 10.81
C ARG A 112 -14.29 23.41 9.92
N SER A 113 -13.43 23.01 8.99
CA SER A 113 -12.68 23.95 8.14
C SER A 113 -12.25 23.30 6.81
N PRO A 114 -12.77 23.74 5.65
CA PRO A 114 -12.44 23.14 4.36
C PRO A 114 -10.96 23.32 3.97
N ILE A 115 -10.36 24.48 4.30
CA ILE A 115 -8.94 24.75 4.00
C ILE A 115 -8.01 23.83 4.80
N VAL A 116 -8.40 23.48 6.04
CA VAL A 116 -7.67 22.54 6.89
C VAL A 116 -7.81 21.12 6.34
N GLY A 117 -8.99 20.78 5.81
CA GLY A 117 -9.19 19.53 5.08
C GLY A 117 -8.29 19.43 3.85
N LEU A 118 -8.29 20.44 2.99
CA LEU A 118 -7.43 20.49 1.81
C LEU A 118 -5.95 20.33 2.19
N ALA A 119 -5.48 21.06 3.20
CA ALA A 119 -4.11 20.92 3.69
C ALA A 119 -3.81 19.50 4.19
N ALA A 120 -4.71 18.88 4.96
CA ALA A 120 -4.53 17.50 5.43
C ALA A 120 -4.49 16.47 4.28
N GLY A 121 -5.37 16.62 3.29
CA GLY A 121 -5.40 15.74 2.11
C GLY A 121 -4.12 15.83 1.29
N LEU A 122 -3.65 17.05 1.02
CA LEU A 122 -2.40 17.27 0.28
C LEU A 122 -1.16 16.85 1.09
N THR A 123 -1.16 17.05 2.41
CA THR A 123 -0.08 16.57 3.31
C THR A 123 0.04 15.05 3.25
N TYR A 124 -1.09 14.33 3.29
CA TYR A 124 -1.11 12.89 3.10
C TYR A 124 -0.55 12.49 1.73
N LEU A 125 -0.90 13.22 0.66
CA LEU A 125 -0.41 12.89 -0.68
C LEU A 125 1.09 13.13 -0.87
N THR A 126 1.67 14.06 -0.11
CA THR A 126 3.12 14.33 -0.08
C THR A 126 3.93 13.40 0.82
N THR A 127 3.27 12.43 1.49
CA THR A 127 3.92 11.47 2.38
C THR A 127 4.94 10.62 1.60
N PRO A 128 6.24 10.64 1.98
CA PRO A 128 7.29 9.91 1.25
C PRO A 128 7.01 8.42 1.05
N GLY A 129 6.46 7.75 2.07
CA GLY A 129 6.17 6.32 2.02
C GLY A 129 5.08 5.93 1.01
N LEU A 130 4.31 6.87 0.48
CA LEU A 130 3.33 6.60 -0.57
C LEU A 130 3.93 6.61 -1.98
N ALA A 131 5.18 7.07 -2.12
CA ALA A 131 5.82 7.23 -3.42
C ALA A 131 5.85 5.92 -4.21
N ILE A 132 6.39 4.86 -3.61
CA ILE A 132 6.52 3.56 -4.27
C ILE A 132 5.15 2.94 -4.56
N ALA A 133 4.15 3.19 -3.70
CA ALA A 133 2.78 2.76 -3.93
C ALA A 133 2.15 3.42 -5.17
N SER A 134 2.71 4.51 -5.70
CA SER A 134 2.28 5.13 -6.97
C SER A 134 2.83 4.39 -8.18
N CYS A 135 3.90 3.61 -7.97
CA CYS A 135 4.65 2.96 -9.03
C CYS A 135 4.45 1.45 -9.04
N TRP A 136 4.10 0.82 -7.92
CA TRP A 136 3.93 -0.63 -7.83
C TRP A 136 2.45 -1.00 -7.60
N PRO A 137 1.76 -1.55 -8.61
CA PRO A 137 0.33 -1.88 -8.54
C PRO A 137 -0.05 -2.86 -7.43
N ALA A 138 0.75 -3.90 -7.13
CA ALA A 138 0.45 -4.80 -6.00
C ALA A 138 0.47 -4.12 -4.63
N LEU A 139 1.02 -2.90 -4.50
CA LEU A 139 0.85 -2.08 -3.31
C LEU A 139 -0.56 -1.48 -3.16
N CYS A 140 -1.51 -1.87 -4.03
CA CYS A 140 -2.94 -1.82 -3.73
C CYS A 140 -3.26 -2.46 -2.37
N THR A 141 -2.44 -3.43 -1.95
CA THR A 141 -2.46 -4.07 -0.62
C THR A 141 -2.27 -3.10 0.55
N VAL A 142 -1.85 -1.85 0.36
CA VAL A 142 -1.86 -0.81 1.42
C VAL A 142 -2.73 0.40 1.11
N THR A 143 -2.98 0.70 -0.15
CA THR A 143 -3.87 1.81 -0.53
C THR A 143 -5.35 1.45 -0.39
N ALA A 144 -5.75 0.22 -0.73
CA ALA A 144 -7.12 -0.28 -0.53
C ALA A 144 -7.53 -0.41 0.95
N PRO A 145 -6.75 -1.02 1.87
CA PRO A 145 -7.14 -1.02 3.28
C PRO A 145 -7.18 0.41 3.86
N THR A 146 -6.37 1.33 3.34
CA THR A 146 -6.45 2.75 3.72
C THR A 146 -7.79 3.38 3.26
N LEU A 147 -8.22 3.11 2.02
CA LEU A 147 -9.53 3.54 1.50
C LEU A 147 -10.65 3.08 2.42
N PHE A 148 -10.70 1.77 2.70
CA PHE A 148 -11.73 1.18 3.52
C PHE A 148 -11.67 1.65 4.98
N GLY A 149 -10.47 1.82 5.54
CA GLY A 149 -10.26 2.38 6.87
C GLY A 149 -10.78 3.83 7.00
N LEU A 150 -10.54 4.65 5.98
CA LEU A 150 -11.06 6.02 5.92
C LEU A 150 -12.58 6.07 5.79
N LEU A 151 -13.16 5.23 4.92
CA LEU A 151 -14.62 5.09 4.78
C LEU A 151 -15.27 4.61 6.09
N ALA A 152 -14.64 3.65 6.77
CA ALA A 152 -15.06 3.18 8.09
C ALA A 152 -15.05 4.32 9.12
N LEU A 153 -13.98 5.13 9.17
CA LEU A 153 -13.90 6.26 10.10
C LEU A 153 -14.91 7.38 9.80
N ILE A 154 -15.12 7.70 8.52
CA ILE A 154 -16.12 8.69 8.10
C ILE A 154 -17.54 8.21 8.48
N SER A 155 -17.81 6.92 8.24
CA SER A 155 -19.07 6.27 8.60
C SER A 155 -19.25 6.24 10.11
N TRP A 156 -18.23 5.81 10.87
CA TRP A 156 -18.24 5.72 12.33
C TRP A 156 -18.38 7.06 13.04
N THR A 157 -17.85 8.12 12.45
CA THR A 157 -18.01 9.47 13.00
C THR A 157 -19.34 10.11 12.58
N SER A 158 -20.13 9.48 11.70
CA SER A 158 -21.47 9.94 11.28
C SER A 158 -22.41 10.19 12.46
N PRO A 159 -23.21 11.28 12.46
CA PRO A 159 -24.26 11.46 13.47
C PRO A 159 -25.34 10.38 13.37
N SER A 160 -25.58 9.82 12.18
CA SER A 160 -26.59 8.79 11.95
C SER A 160 -26.12 7.44 12.52
N PRO A 161 -26.82 6.86 13.51
CA PRO A 161 -26.50 5.53 14.03
C PRO A 161 -26.63 4.44 12.96
N VAL A 162 -27.59 4.57 12.03
CA VAL A 162 -27.77 3.62 10.93
C VAL A 162 -26.53 3.55 10.05
N ILE A 163 -26.01 4.70 9.61
CA ILE A 163 -24.76 4.75 8.83
C ILE A 163 -23.60 4.14 9.62
N ARG A 164 -23.46 4.48 10.90
CA ARG A 164 -22.37 3.96 11.75
C ARG A 164 -22.43 2.44 11.87
N MET A 165 -23.58 1.90 12.27
CA MET A 165 -23.71 0.49 12.63
C MET A 165 -23.82 -0.41 11.41
N THR A 166 -24.37 0.08 10.30
CA THR A 166 -24.54 -0.71 9.08
C THR A 166 -23.31 -0.66 8.18
N LEU A 167 -22.76 0.51 7.88
CA LEU A 167 -21.68 0.61 6.88
C LEU A 167 -20.29 0.30 7.45
N THR A 168 -20.03 0.62 8.72
CA THR A 168 -18.69 0.41 9.30
C THR A 168 -18.24 -1.06 9.27
N PRO A 169 -19.09 -2.06 9.59
CA PRO A 169 -18.72 -3.47 9.46
C PRO A 169 -18.36 -3.88 8.03
N TRP A 170 -19.07 -3.36 7.02
CA TRP A 170 -18.75 -3.63 5.61
C TRP A 170 -17.41 -3.05 5.19
N TRP A 171 -17.13 -1.81 5.60
CA TRP A 171 -15.83 -1.20 5.36
C TRP A 171 -14.70 -1.92 6.10
N PHE A 172 -14.93 -2.38 7.33
CA PHE A 172 -13.97 -3.20 8.05
C PHE A 172 -13.69 -4.53 7.34
N ALA A 173 -14.73 -5.22 6.85
CA ALA A 173 -14.56 -6.44 6.07
C ALA A 173 -13.75 -6.18 4.79
N GLY A 174 -14.03 -5.07 4.09
CA GLY A 174 -13.23 -4.63 2.94
C GLY A 174 -11.77 -4.37 3.28
N ALA A 175 -11.49 -3.74 4.43
CA ALA A 175 -10.13 -3.50 4.90
C ALA A 175 -9.38 -4.81 5.19
N LEU A 176 -10.00 -5.76 5.92
CA LEU A 176 -9.40 -7.07 6.19
C LEU A 176 -9.19 -7.90 4.92
N ALA A 177 -10.15 -7.88 4.00
CA ALA A 177 -10.04 -8.58 2.72
C ALA A 177 -9.02 -7.93 1.76
N SER A 178 -8.57 -6.71 2.06
CA SER A 178 -7.52 -6.02 1.31
C SER A 178 -6.12 -6.20 1.94
N SER A 179 -6.02 -6.30 3.27
CA SER A 179 -4.74 -6.48 3.96
C SER A 179 -4.92 -6.83 5.43
N GLU A 180 -3.94 -7.52 5.98
CA GLU A 180 -3.74 -7.66 7.42
C GLU A 180 -3.62 -6.33 8.17
N HIS A 181 -3.29 -5.21 7.51
CA HIS A 181 -3.35 -3.89 8.15
C HIS A 181 -4.77 -3.54 8.63
N GLY A 182 -5.81 -4.15 8.06
CA GLY A 182 -7.18 -4.00 8.53
C GLY A 182 -7.42 -4.43 9.99
N VAL A 183 -6.56 -5.28 10.59
CA VAL A 183 -6.77 -5.77 11.95
C VAL A 183 -6.76 -4.68 13.02
N VAL A 184 -6.11 -3.54 12.73
CA VAL A 184 -5.98 -2.44 13.70
C VAL A 184 -7.16 -1.49 13.66
N LEU A 185 -8.04 -1.60 12.66
CA LEU A 185 -9.15 -0.66 12.46
C LEU A 185 -10.07 -0.57 13.69
N PRO A 186 -10.46 -1.66 14.38
CA PRO A 186 -11.32 -1.54 15.57
C PRO A 186 -10.67 -0.74 16.70
N LEU A 187 -9.34 -0.83 16.87
CA LEU A 187 -8.60 0.00 17.82
C LEU A 187 -8.65 1.48 17.42
N VAL A 188 -8.52 1.79 16.13
CA VAL A 188 -8.67 3.16 15.62
C VAL A 188 -10.11 3.68 15.85
N LEU A 189 -11.14 2.86 15.60
CA LEU A 189 -12.54 3.22 15.87
C LEU A 189 -12.81 3.43 17.37
N PHE A 190 -12.20 2.60 18.23
CA PHE A 190 -12.24 2.77 19.67
C PHE A 190 -11.61 4.11 20.08
N LEU A 191 -10.41 4.43 19.58
CA LEU A 191 -9.75 5.71 19.82
C LEU A 191 -10.61 6.90 19.37
N ALA A 192 -11.24 6.83 18.20
CA ALA A 192 -12.17 7.86 17.72
C ALA A 192 -13.36 8.04 18.67
N THR A 193 -13.87 6.93 19.22
CA THR A 193 -14.98 6.95 20.20
C THR A 193 -14.58 7.61 21.51
N VAL A 194 -13.36 7.36 21.99
CA VAL A 194 -12.87 7.89 23.28
C VAL A 194 -12.43 9.36 23.18
N LEU A 195 -11.69 9.71 22.12
CA LEU A 195 -10.96 10.98 22.02
C LEU A 195 -11.72 12.06 21.24
N ILE A 196 -12.61 11.68 20.33
CA ILE A 196 -13.37 12.64 19.50
C ILE A 196 -14.81 12.78 19.99
N ARG A 197 -15.50 11.67 20.27
CA ARG A 197 -16.93 11.69 20.62
C ARG A 197 -17.12 11.86 22.13
N SER A 198 -17.96 12.81 22.55
CA SER A 198 -18.27 13.05 23.97
C SER A 198 -19.57 12.42 24.47
N ALA A 199 -20.37 11.81 23.59
CA ALA A 199 -21.72 11.33 23.91
C ALA A 199 -21.73 9.98 24.65
N ALA A 200 -22.80 9.73 25.41
CA ALA A 200 -23.07 8.47 26.08
C ALA A 200 -23.03 7.29 25.09
N ARG A 201 -22.28 6.25 25.45
CA ARG A 201 -22.07 5.07 24.61
C ARG A 201 -23.33 4.21 24.64
N GLY A 202 -23.95 4.01 23.49
CA GLY A 202 -25.06 3.06 23.37
C GLY A 202 -24.55 1.61 23.45
N ARG A 203 -25.34 0.70 24.03
CA ARG A 203 -25.01 -0.75 24.07
C ARG A 203 -24.69 -1.31 22.68
N ALA A 204 -25.39 -0.86 21.65
CA ALA A 204 -25.16 -1.26 20.27
C ALA A 204 -23.75 -0.89 19.77
N GLU A 205 -23.24 0.30 20.07
CA GLU A 205 -21.89 0.71 19.62
C GLU A 205 -20.80 -0.14 20.28
N ILE A 206 -20.98 -0.47 21.56
CA ILE A 206 -20.07 -1.36 22.30
C ILE A 206 -20.12 -2.77 21.71
N ALA A 207 -21.31 -3.29 21.43
CA ALA A 207 -21.49 -4.60 20.81
C ALA A 207 -20.83 -4.66 19.41
N THR A 208 -21.02 -3.63 18.58
CA THR A 208 -20.37 -3.54 17.27
C THR A 208 -18.85 -3.50 17.40
N LEU A 209 -18.30 -2.63 18.24
CA LEU A 209 -16.84 -2.60 18.46
C LEU A 209 -16.32 -3.94 18.99
N GLY A 210 -17.04 -4.57 19.92
CA GLY A 210 -16.71 -5.90 20.45
C GLY A 210 -16.63 -6.94 19.33
N LEU A 211 -17.63 -7.00 18.45
CA LEU A 211 -17.64 -7.89 17.29
C LEU A 211 -16.43 -7.65 16.36
N LEU A 212 -16.15 -6.39 16.00
CA LEU A 212 -15.03 -6.05 15.11
C LEU A 212 -13.67 -6.42 15.75
N CYS A 213 -13.51 -6.20 17.06
CA CYS A 213 -12.33 -6.62 17.81
C CYS A 213 -12.17 -8.15 17.82
N THR A 214 -13.26 -8.90 18.05
CA THR A 214 -13.25 -10.36 18.03
C THR A 214 -12.84 -10.89 16.66
N LEU A 215 -13.40 -10.33 15.57
CA LEU A 215 -13.04 -10.72 14.20
C LEU A 215 -11.57 -10.40 13.88
N SER A 216 -11.06 -9.25 14.34
CA SER A 216 -9.64 -8.89 14.16
C SER A 216 -8.71 -9.83 14.92
N ALA A 217 -9.07 -10.16 16.16
CA ALA A 217 -8.31 -11.11 16.99
C ALA A 217 -8.31 -12.51 16.37
N ALA A 218 -9.46 -12.97 15.85
CA ALA A 218 -9.57 -14.25 15.16
C ALA A 218 -8.71 -14.28 13.88
N TYR A 219 -8.79 -13.23 13.05
CA TYR A 219 -7.98 -13.12 11.83
C TYR A 219 -6.48 -13.08 12.14
N ALA A 220 -6.05 -12.25 13.09
CA ALA A 220 -4.66 -12.16 13.51
C ALA A 220 -4.16 -13.49 14.11
N GLY A 221 -4.98 -14.12 14.96
CA GLY A 221 -4.69 -15.43 15.55
C GLY A 221 -4.51 -16.51 14.48
N TYR A 222 -5.37 -16.51 13.44
CA TYR A 222 -5.25 -17.45 12.32
C TYR A 222 -4.02 -17.17 11.45
N LYS A 223 -3.65 -15.90 11.20
CA LYS A 223 -2.36 -15.55 10.54
C LYS A 223 -1.16 -16.07 11.32
N ILE A 224 -1.14 -15.90 12.65
CA ILE A 224 -0.06 -16.38 13.52
C ILE A 224 0.00 -17.92 13.50
N TYR A 225 -1.16 -18.57 13.61
CA TYR A 225 -1.26 -20.03 13.48
C TYR A 225 -0.69 -20.50 12.13
N TYR A 226 -1.10 -19.86 11.04
CA TYR A 226 -0.63 -20.20 9.70
C TYR A 226 0.88 -19.97 9.54
N LEU A 227 1.41 -18.85 10.04
CA LEU A 227 2.86 -18.57 10.04
C LEU A 227 3.66 -19.69 10.74
N ARG A 228 3.12 -20.24 11.82
CA ARG A 228 3.78 -21.28 12.60
C ARG A 228 3.65 -22.69 12.00
N PHE A 229 2.50 -23.01 11.40
CA PHE A 229 2.18 -24.39 11.01
C PHE A 229 1.86 -24.57 9.52
N GLY A 230 1.26 -23.57 8.88
CA GLY A 230 0.81 -23.64 7.48
C GLY A 230 1.89 -23.29 6.45
N VAL A 231 2.83 -22.38 6.79
CA VAL A 231 3.86 -21.90 5.86
C VAL A 231 4.72 -23.02 5.26
N VAL A 232 4.95 -24.11 6.01
CA VAL A 232 5.76 -25.25 5.53
C VAL A 232 5.13 -25.92 4.30
N SER A 233 3.81 -25.98 4.25
CA SER A 233 3.07 -26.59 3.12
C SER A 233 3.18 -25.74 1.86
N ASP A 234 3.02 -24.42 1.99
CA ASP A 234 2.93 -23.52 0.84
C ASP A 234 4.31 -23.01 0.38
N PHE A 235 5.33 -23.12 1.23
CA PHE A 235 6.72 -22.80 0.92
C PHE A 235 7.62 -24.00 1.29
N PRO A 236 7.64 -25.06 0.46
CA PRO A 236 8.38 -26.29 0.75
C PRO A 236 9.90 -26.08 0.71
N ASP A 237 10.39 -25.16 -0.15
CA ASP A 237 11.81 -24.82 -0.23
C ASP A 237 12.29 -24.22 1.11
N PRO A 238 13.28 -24.85 1.77
CA PRO A 238 13.75 -24.42 3.09
C PRO A 238 14.44 -23.06 3.08
N ILE A 239 15.11 -22.68 1.99
CA ILE A 239 15.80 -21.39 1.88
C ILE A 239 14.77 -20.27 1.71
N VAL A 240 13.83 -20.43 0.78
CA VAL A 240 12.75 -19.44 0.58
C VAL A 240 11.94 -19.27 1.86
N ARG A 241 11.61 -20.38 2.53
CA ARG A 241 10.90 -20.36 3.81
C ARG A 241 11.69 -19.64 4.90
N ALA A 242 13.00 -19.88 5.01
CA ALA A 242 13.84 -19.23 6.01
C ALA A 242 13.90 -17.70 5.79
N VAL A 243 14.08 -17.26 4.55
CA VAL A 243 14.07 -15.83 4.19
C VAL A 243 12.72 -15.19 4.54
N MET A 244 11.61 -15.85 4.20
CA MET A 244 10.27 -15.37 4.53
C MET A 244 10.07 -15.25 6.04
N LEU A 245 10.36 -16.32 6.81
CA LEU A 245 10.18 -16.34 8.26
C LEU A 245 11.10 -15.33 8.99
N GLN A 246 12.30 -15.09 8.47
CA GLN A 246 13.21 -14.07 9.01
C GLN A 246 12.56 -12.68 8.98
N GLY A 247 11.83 -12.34 7.91
CA GLY A 247 11.06 -11.10 7.83
C GLY A 247 10.00 -11.01 8.92
N TYR A 248 9.31 -12.10 9.23
CA TYR A 248 8.20 -12.12 10.21
C TYR A 248 8.62 -12.43 11.65
N THR A 249 9.91 -12.42 11.97
CA THR A 249 10.39 -12.67 13.34
C THR A 249 10.21 -11.41 14.21
N PRO A 250 9.36 -11.44 15.25
CA PRO A 250 9.13 -10.26 16.06
C PRO A 250 10.24 -10.03 17.08
N GLU A 251 10.58 -8.77 17.32
CA GLU A 251 11.47 -8.32 18.40
C GLU A 251 10.77 -7.28 19.27
N PHE A 252 10.45 -7.66 20.51
CA PHE A 252 9.74 -6.81 21.48
C PHE A 252 10.69 -6.00 22.36
N SER A 253 11.67 -5.31 21.75
CA SER A 253 12.56 -4.40 22.47
C SER A 253 12.06 -2.95 22.36
N LEU A 254 12.20 -2.17 23.44
CA LEU A 254 11.84 -0.75 23.43
C LEU A 254 12.65 0.02 22.36
N ALA A 255 13.91 -0.37 22.14
CA ALA A 255 14.77 0.22 21.12
C ALA A 255 14.25 -0.04 19.70
N VAL A 256 13.80 -1.25 19.38
CA VAL A 256 13.17 -1.56 18.08
C VAL A 256 11.87 -0.79 17.91
N PHE A 257 11.02 -0.75 18.94
CA PHE A 257 9.78 0.01 18.91
C PHE A 257 10.02 1.50 18.62
N LEU A 258 10.90 2.16 19.38
CA LEU A 258 11.22 3.58 19.21
C LEU A 258 11.86 3.87 17.85
N ARG A 259 12.78 3.01 17.39
CA ARG A 259 13.40 3.13 16.07
C ARG A 259 12.38 2.94 14.95
N GLY A 260 11.46 1.99 15.11
CA GLY A 260 10.36 1.73 14.20
C GLY A 260 9.48 2.96 14.06
N ILE A 261 9.01 3.53 15.18
CA ILE A 261 8.24 4.79 15.18
C ILE A 261 8.99 5.88 14.42
N GLY A 262 10.24 6.14 14.77
CA GLY A 262 11.01 7.20 14.12
C GLY A 262 11.20 6.98 12.62
N THR A 263 11.45 5.74 12.20
CA THR A 263 11.55 5.37 10.79
C THR A 263 10.25 5.69 10.04
N TYR A 264 9.12 5.25 10.58
CA TYR A 264 7.82 5.50 9.95
C TYR A 264 7.38 6.96 10.03
N VAL A 265 7.86 7.77 10.99
CA VAL A 265 7.63 9.23 11.01
C VAL A 265 8.30 9.89 9.81
N GLY A 266 9.53 9.49 9.47
CA GLY A 266 10.20 10.00 8.27
C GLY A 266 9.51 9.55 6.98
N TYR A 267 8.96 8.33 6.95
CA TYR A 267 8.12 7.90 5.84
C TYR A 267 6.77 8.61 5.80
N ALA A 268 6.23 9.07 6.93
CA ALA A 268 4.94 9.76 7.03
C ALA A 268 5.00 11.24 6.62
N PHE A 269 6.13 11.90 6.90
CA PHE A 269 6.26 13.35 6.87
C PHE A 269 7.58 13.79 6.24
N SER A 270 7.50 14.41 5.06
CA SER A 270 8.65 14.72 4.20
C SER A 270 9.77 15.50 4.89
N PRO A 271 9.51 16.51 5.75
CA PRO A 271 10.57 17.19 6.49
C PRO A 271 11.35 16.28 7.45
N ALA A 272 10.70 15.24 7.99
CA ALA A 272 11.33 14.29 8.88
C ALA A 272 12.17 13.24 8.12
N LEU A 273 11.93 13.04 6.81
CA LEU A 273 12.68 12.08 5.99
C LEU A 273 14.20 12.32 6.08
N PHE A 274 14.62 13.57 5.93
CA PHE A 274 16.03 13.95 5.98
C PHE A 274 16.68 13.67 7.34
N LEU A 275 15.92 13.82 8.42
CA LEU A 275 16.41 13.57 9.77
C LEU A 275 16.62 12.06 10.00
N VAL A 276 15.70 11.23 9.54
CA VAL A 276 15.70 9.81 9.88
C VAL A 276 16.65 8.98 9.01
N GLN A 277 17.11 9.49 7.87
CA GLN A 277 18.03 8.76 6.99
C GLN A 277 19.45 8.66 7.53
N GLN A 278 19.82 9.47 8.53
CA GLN A 278 21.20 9.60 8.98
C GLN A 278 21.70 8.39 9.77
N THR A 279 21.03 8.04 10.88
CA THR A 279 21.50 6.98 11.79
C THR A 279 20.35 6.30 12.54
N ALA A 280 20.59 5.07 13.01
CA ALA A 280 19.70 4.37 13.93
C ALA A 280 19.40 5.17 15.21
N PHE A 281 20.40 5.91 15.71
CA PHE A 281 20.27 6.80 16.87
C PHE A 281 19.27 7.93 16.60
N THR A 282 19.37 8.59 15.45
CA THR A 282 18.45 9.68 15.08
C THR A 282 17.02 9.17 14.95
N LYS A 283 16.82 8.01 14.31
CA LYS A 283 15.49 7.34 14.24
C LYS A 283 14.91 7.12 15.64
N MET A 284 15.69 6.59 16.57
CA MET A 284 15.23 6.36 17.94
C MET A 284 14.80 7.66 18.64
N TRP A 285 15.58 8.74 18.56
CA TRP A 285 15.23 10.01 19.20
C TRP A 285 14.03 10.71 18.56
N VAL A 286 13.86 10.61 17.24
CA VAL A 286 12.62 11.04 16.57
C VAL A 286 11.42 10.27 17.12
N GLY A 287 11.56 8.95 17.32
CA GLY A 287 10.53 8.13 17.96
C GLY A 287 10.20 8.55 19.40
N VAL A 288 11.22 8.81 20.22
CA VAL A 288 11.05 9.34 21.59
C VAL A 288 10.32 10.67 21.57
N GLY A 289 10.78 11.61 20.75
CA GLY A 289 10.18 12.93 20.60
C GLY A 289 8.70 12.84 20.20
N LEU A 290 8.36 11.93 19.29
CA LEU A 290 6.98 11.67 18.89
C LEU A 290 6.13 11.19 20.07
N LEU A 291 6.59 10.19 20.83
CA LEU A 291 5.82 9.65 21.96
C LEU A 291 5.63 10.68 23.08
N VAL A 292 6.66 11.49 23.37
CA VAL A 292 6.56 12.60 24.31
C VAL A 292 5.56 13.65 23.83
N ALA A 293 5.60 14.02 22.55
CA ALA A 293 4.64 14.95 21.96
C ALA A 293 3.20 14.38 22.01
N LEU A 294 3.03 13.06 21.81
CA LEU A 294 1.73 12.41 21.90
C LEU A 294 1.22 12.43 23.34
N ALA A 295 2.06 12.04 24.31
CA ALA A 295 1.72 12.04 25.72
C ALA A 295 1.32 13.45 26.20
N THR A 296 2.08 14.47 25.82
CA THR A 296 1.75 15.88 26.15
C THR A 296 0.43 16.31 25.51
N THR A 297 0.14 15.90 24.28
CA THR A 297 -1.15 16.17 23.60
C THR A 297 -2.32 15.51 24.35
N VAL A 298 -2.16 14.26 24.79
CA VAL A 298 -3.15 13.52 25.59
C VAL A 298 -3.37 14.21 26.94
N VAL A 299 -2.30 14.57 27.64
CA VAL A 299 -2.39 15.30 28.93
C VAL A 299 -3.11 16.65 28.74
N ALA A 300 -2.81 17.38 27.68
CA ALA A 300 -3.49 18.63 27.35
C ALA A 300 -5.00 18.42 27.10
N PHE A 301 -5.38 17.35 26.39
CA PHE A 301 -6.78 16.96 26.19
C PHE A 301 -7.49 16.65 27.52
N LEU A 302 -6.86 15.85 28.39
CA LEU A 302 -7.43 15.47 29.69
C LEU A 302 -7.58 16.68 30.62
N ARG A 303 -6.55 17.54 30.72
CA ARG A 303 -6.57 18.75 31.58
C ARG A 303 -7.59 19.78 31.14
N THR A 304 -7.82 19.92 29.83
CA THR A 304 -8.82 20.86 29.30
C THR A 304 -10.25 20.33 29.39
N GLN A 305 -10.44 19.16 30.03
CA GLN A 305 -11.73 18.51 30.30
C GLN A 305 -12.68 18.52 29.11
N LYS A 306 -12.19 18.10 27.93
CA LYS A 306 -12.94 18.08 26.66
C LYS A 306 -13.45 19.44 26.15
N ARG A 307 -13.26 20.55 26.88
CA ARG A 307 -13.69 21.90 26.46
C ARG A 307 -13.00 22.34 25.17
N LYS A 308 -11.80 21.82 24.89
CA LYS A 308 -11.08 22.01 23.62
C LYS A 308 -11.07 20.71 22.80
N ALA A 309 -12.14 20.50 22.02
CA ALA A 309 -12.27 19.36 21.10
C ALA A 309 -11.05 19.16 20.16
N HIS A 310 -10.30 20.23 19.87
CA HIS A 310 -9.10 20.19 19.04
C HIS A 310 -7.96 19.33 19.60
N PHE A 311 -7.71 19.34 20.91
CA PHE A 311 -6.69 18.47 21.51
C PHE A 311 -7.11 16.99 21.49
N GLY A 312 -8.41 16.70 21.55
CA GLY A 312 -8.93 15.34 21.37
C GLY A 312 -8.69 14.81 19.96
N ILE A 313 -8.92 15.64 18.93
CA ILE A 313 -8.60 15.32 17.54
C ILE A 313 -7.09 15.15 17.35
N ALA A 314 -6.29 16.00 17.99
CA ALA A 314 -4.83 15.93 17.92
C ALA A 314 -4.30 14.62 18.53
N ALA A 315 -4.76 14.29 19.74
CA ALA A 315 -4.43 13.04 20.43
C ALA A 315 -4.88 11.82 19.63
N PHE A 316 -6.07 11.88 19.03
CA PHE A 316 -6.56 10.84 18.13
C PHE A 316 -5.64 10.65 16.93
N GLY A 317 -5.23 11.73 16.26
CA GLY A 317 -4.33 11.66 15.10
C GLY A 317 -3.01 10.98 15.42
N GLY A 318 -2.35 11.36 16.52
CA GLY A 318 -1.09 10.75 16.93
C GLY A 318 -1.25 9.30 17.40
N ALA A 319 -2.33 8.97 18.13
CA ALA A 319 -2.61 7.61 18.54
C ALA A 319 -2.97 6.70 17.35
N TRP A 320 -3.74 7.20 16.37
CA TRP A 320 -4.06 6.49 15.13
C TRP A 320 -2.78 6.17 14.34
N PHE A 321 -1.86 7.12 14.22
CA PHE A 321 -0.57 6.88 13.58
C PHE A 321 0.17 5.69 14.22
N VAL A 322 0.35 5.69 15.56
CA VAL A 322 1.04 4.62 16.27
C VAL A 322 0.31 3.28 16.14
N VAL A 323 -1.02 3.26 16.32
CA VAL A 323 -1.82 2.03 16.25
C VAL A 323 -1.77 1.39 14.87
N SER A 324 -1.74 2.20 13.80
CA SER A 324 -1.67 1.67 12.42
C SER A 324 -0.36 0.95 12.12
N LEU A 325 0.70 1.21 12.89
CA LEU A 325 2.01 0.59 12.73
C LEU A 325 2.18 -0.69 13.55
N LEU A 326 1.28 -0.99 14.50
CA LEU A 326 1.38 -2.18 15.36
C LEU A 326 1.65 -3.50 14.61
N PRO A 327 1.10 -3.77 13.40
CA PRO A 327 1.36 -5.01 12.68
C PRO A 327 2.82 -5.18 12.25
N VAL A 328 3.58 -4.09 12.11
CA VAL A 328 4.93 -4.10 11.51
C VAL A 328 6.00 -3.50 12.41
N ILE A 329 5.64 -2.74 13.45
CA ILE A 329 6.60 -1.97 14.24
C ILE A 329 7.57 -2.81 15.07
N PHE A 330 7.18 -4.06 15.36
CA PHE A 330 8.01 -5.04 16.06
C PHE A 330 8.71 -6.01 15.10
N LEU A 331 8.68 -5.76 13.78
CA LEU A 331 9.30 -6.61 12.77
C LEU A 331 10.54 -5.88 12.20
N PRO A 332 11.72 -5.98 12.83
CA PRO A 332 12.89 -5.19 12.45
C PRO A 332 13.40 -5.49 11.03
N GLN A 333 13.09 -6.67 10.50
CA GLN A 333 13.46 -7.12 9.15
C GLN A 333 12.33 -6.93 8.12
N HIS A 334 11.19 -6.37 8.53
CA HIS A 334 10.01 -6.16 7.68
C HIS A 334 9.63 -4.69 7.62
N VAL A 335 10.61 -3.85 7.28
CA VAL A 335 10.45 -2.39 7.21
C VAL A 335 10.33 -1.98 5.76
N ALA A 336 9.18 -1.46 5.38
CA ALA A 336 8.94 -0.90 4.05
C ALA A 336 8.22 0.45 4.15
N SER A 337 8.48 1.36 3.21
CA SER A 337 8.02 2.74 3.33
C SER A 337 6.50 2.86 3.25
N TYR A 338 5.88 1.99 2.46
CA TYR A 338 4.45 1.99 2.14
C TYR A 338 3.54 1.53 3.29
N TYR A 339 4.07 0.93 4.37
CA TYR A 339 3.26 0.59 5.56
C TYR A 339 2.68 1.81 6.29
N VAL A 340 3.21 3.00 6.01
CA VAL A 340 2.72 4.24 6.60
C VAL A 340 1.35 4.68 6.05
N ALA A 341 0.87 4.08 4.95
CA ALA A 341 -0.31 4.55 4.23
C ALA A 341 -1.55 4.71 5.11
N MET A 342 -1.82 3.76 6.00
CA MET A 342 -3.00 3.81 6.88
C MET A 342 -2.82 4.77 8.07
N GLY A 343 -1.58 5.03 8.49
CA GLY A 343 -1.25 5.88 9.63
C GLY A 343 -1.01 7.35 9.27
N ALA A 344 -0.51 7.65 8.07
CA ALA A 344 -0.18 9.00 7.60
C ALA A 344 -1.31 10.04 7.74
N PRO A 345 -2.61 9.71 7.53
CA PRO A 345 -3.71 10.63 7.83
C PRO A 345 -3.70 11.14 9.27
N GLY A 346 -3.29 10.29 10.22
CA GLY A 346 -3.18 10.60 11.64
C GLY A 346 -2.20 11.73 11.95
N ILE A 347 -1.04 11.77 11.27
CA ILE A 347 -0.04 12.84 11.43
C ILE A 347 -0.63 14.20 11.04
N SER A 348 -1.35 14.27 9.92
CA SER A 348 -2.00 15.51 9.47
C SER A 348 -3.02 16.02 10.49
N LEU A 349 -3.86 15.12 11.02
CA LEU A 349 -4.84 15.47 12.06
C LEU A 349 -4.16 15.90 13.37
N TRP A 350 -3.04 15.28 13.71
CA TRP A 350 -2.31 15.60 14.92
C TRP A 350 -1.76 17.02 14.88
N ILE A 351 -1.04 17.38 13.81
CA ILE A 351 -0.44 18.71 13.64
C ILE A 351 -1.53 19.79 13.59
N LEU A 352 -2.56 19.60 12.75
CA LEU A 352 -3.62 20.60 12.56
C LEU A 352 -4.54 20.73 13.78
N GLY A 353 -4.83 19.61 14.45
CA GLY A 353 -5.56 19.59 15.71
C GLY A 353 -4.80 20.29 16.83
N GLY A 354 -3.50 20.00 16.96
CA GLY A 354 -2.62 20.63 17.96
C GLY A 354 -2.52 22.13 17.76
N ALA A 355 -2.24 22.58 16.54
CA ALA A 355 -2.18 24.00 16.18
C ALA A 355 -3.51 24.72 16.48
N SER A 356 -4.65 24.07 16.16
CA SER A 356 -5.97 24.61 16.50
C SER A 356 -6.22 24.70 18.01
N GLY A 357 -5.72 23.74 18.80
CA GLY A 357 -5.79 23.76 20.27
C GLY A 357 -4.95 24.87 20.92
N LEU A 358 -3.84 25.22 20.28
CA LEU A 358 -2.94 26.32 20.62
C LEU A 358 -3.42 27.69 20.10
N ARG A 359 -4.63 27.78 19.54
CA ARG A 359 -5.23 29.01 18.99
C ARG A 359 -4.46 29.62 17.82
N VAL A 360 -3.63 28.85 17.13
CA VAL A 360 -3.07 29.28 15.83
C VAL A 360 -4.23 29.42 14.84
N PRO A 361 -4.34 30.55 14.11
CA PRO A 361 -5.39 30.72 13.11
C PRO A 361 -5.36 29.56 12.11
N ARG A 362 -6.49 28.89 11.92
CA ARG A 362 -6.59 27.67 11.10
C ARG A 362 -6.02 27.83 9.69
N ARG A 363 -6.20 29.01 9.09
CA ARG A 363 -5.63 29.34 7.76
C ARG A 363 -4.11 29.38 7.77
N LYS A 364 -3.50 29.98 8.82
CA LYS A 364 -2.04 30.01 8.99
C LYS A 364 -1.48 28.62 9.23
N ALA A 365 -2.10 27.84 10.11
CA ALA A 365 -1.69 26.45 10.37
C ALA A 365 -1.78 25.58 9.10
N ALA A 366 -2.87 25.69 8.35
CA ALA A 366 -3.07 24.97 7.09
C ALA A 366 -2.03 25.39 6.03
N ALA A 367 -1.80 26.69 5.84
CA ALA A 367 -0.83 27.20 4.88
C ALA A 367 0.61 26.79 5.24
N MET A 368 0.97 26.85 6.53
CA MET A 368 2.30 26.46 7.00
C MET A 368 2.54 24.96 6.80
N LEU A 369 1.59 24.11 7.21
CA LEU A 369 1.71 22.67 7.01
C LEU A 369 1.82 22.33 5.52
N LEU A 370 0.94 22.90 4.69
CA LEU A 370 0.97 22.66 3.25
C LEU A 370 2.28 23.13 2.62
N GLY A 371 2.77 24.32 2.98
CA GLY A 371 4.03 24.85 2.47
C GLY A 371 5.21 23.96 2.86
N ILE A 372 5.30 23.56 4.13
CA ILE A 372 6.35 22.66 4.63
C ILE A 372 6.30 21.31 3.92
N SER A 373 5.11 20.73 3.75
CA SER A 373 4.92 19.46 3.06
C SER A 373 5.29 19.51 1.58
N LEU A 374 4.89 20.57 0.87
CA LEU A 374 5.23 20.74 -0.55
C LEU A 374 6.72 20.99 -0.76
N VAL A 375 7.35 21.83 0.08
CA VAL A 375 8.80 22.06 0.02
C VAL A 375 9.56 20.77 0.35
N GLY A 376 9.16 20.08 1.42
CA GLY A 376 9.78 18.81 1.81
C GLY A 376 9.59 17.72 0.75
N HIS A 377 8.44 17.67 0.08
CA HIS A 377 8.18 16.77 -1.05
C HIS A 377 9.06 17.11 -2.25
N TRP A 378 9.11 18.39 -2.64
CA TRP A 378 9.95 18.85 -3.76
C TRP A 378 11.43 18.53 -3.53
N GLN A 379 11.95 18.80 -2.34
CA GLN A 379 13.34 18.49 -1.97
C GLN A 379 13.59 16.98 -1.81
N GLY A 380 12.65 16.27 -1.20
CA GLY A 380 12.78 14.84 -0.90
C GLY A 380 12.55 13.93 -2.10
N ARG A 381 11.91 14.41 -3.17
CA ARG A 381 11.56 13.60 -4.34
C ARG A 381 12.76 12.87 -4.93
N ASN A 382 13.88 13.55 -5.17
CA ASN A 382 15.04 12.92 -5.80
C ASN A 382 15.64 11.84 -4.88
N ILE A 383 15.74 12.12 -3.58
CA ILE A 383 16.18 11.14 -2.57
C ILE A 383 15.31 9.89 -2.58
N ILE A 384 13.98 10.07 -2.70
CA ILE A 384 13.05 8.94 -2.80
C ILE A 384 13.30 8.14 -4.08
N LEU A 385 13.42 8.82 -5.23
CA LEU A 385 13.66 8.15 -6.52
C LEU A 385 15.03 7.47 -6.62
N GLU A 386 16.00 7.91 -5.81
CA GLU A 386 17.34 7.35 -5.70
C GLU A 386 17.46 6.28 -4.61
N SER A 387 16.43 6.12 -3.77
CA SER A 387 16.43 5.11 -2.70
C SER A 387 16.53 3.69 -3.22
N ASP A 388 17.08 2.78 -2.40
CA ASP A 388 17.22 1.36 -2.74
C ASP A 388 15.88 0.71 -3.15
N GLU A 389 14.77 1.12 -2.52
CA GLU A 389 13.42 0.63 -2.86
C GLU A 389 13.03 0.99 -4.30
N PHE A 390 13.27 2.24 -4.73
CA PHE A 390 12.98 2.68 -6.09
C PHE A 390 13.96 2.15 -7.13
N GLN A 391 15.24 2.03 -6.78
CA GLN A 391 16.24 1.43 -7.66
C GLN A 391 15.95 -0.05 -7.89
N PHE A 392 15.60 -0.78 -6.82
CA PHE A 392 15.14 -2.17 -6.92
C PHE A 392 13.92 -2.29 -7.83
N PHE A 393 12.90 -1.44 -7.63
CA PHE A 393 11.73 -1.39 -8.49
C PHE A 393 12.13 -1.17 -9.96
N ARG A 394 12.83 -0.09 -10.28
CA ARG A 394 13.22 0.28 -11.65
C ARG A 394 14.06 -0.80 -12.33
N ASN A 395 15.07 -1.31 -11.64
CA ASN A 395 15.95 -2.33 -12.19
C ASN A 395 15.19 -3.62 -12.48
N PHE A 396 14.31 -4.03 -11.57
CA PHE A 396 13.48 -5.20 -11.75
C PHE A 396 12.50 -5.03 -12.92
N THR A 397 11.75 -3.91 -12.98
CA THR A 397 10.72 -3.73 -14.02
C THR A 397 11.35 -3.72 -15.41
N HIS A 398 12.48 -3.02 -15.57
CA HIS A 398 13.24 -3.00 -16.83
C HIS A 398 13.83 -4.36 -17.18
N ALA A 399 14.33 -5.12 -16.21
CA ALA A 399 14.84 -6.46 -16.47
C ALA A 399 13.70 -7.39 -16.89
N ALA A 400 12.57 -7.37 -16.18
CA ALA A 400 11.38 -8.17 -16.50
C ALA A 400 10.88 -7.87 -17.91
N GLU A 401 10.71 -6.59 -18.24
CA GLU A 401 10.26 -6.15 -19.57
C GLU A 401 11.17 -6.69 -20.69
N ARG A 402 12.50 -6.54 -20.55
CA ARG A 402 13.45 -7.01 -21.56
C ARG A 402 13.37 -8.52 -21.78
N TRP A 403 13.30 -9.30 -20.70
CA TRP A 403 13.16 -10.75 -20.79
C TRP A 403 11.87 -11.16 -21.50
N ILE A 404 10.75 -10.57 -21.10
CA ILE A 404 9.43 -10.93 -21.66
C ILE A 404 9.34 -10.51 -23.11
N ARG A 405 9.85 -9.33 -23.47
CA ARG A 405 9.89 -8.86 -24.85
C ARG A 405 10.77 -9.74 -25.75
N SER A 406 11.91 -10.20 -25.24
CA SER A 406 12.78 -11.13 -25.98
C SER A 406 12.07 -12.43 -26.31
N VAL A 407 11.33 -12.99 -25.34
CA VAL A 407 10.50 -14.18 -25.56
C VAL A 407 9.36 -13.90 -26.54
N ALA A 408 8.71 -12.73 -26.44
CA ALA A 408 7.64 -12.33 -27.36
C ALA A 408 8.13 -12.17 -28.81
N GLU A 409 9.36 -11.70 -29.02
CA GLU A 409 9.94 -11.62 -30.37
C GLU A 409 10.30 -12.99 -30.92
N LEU A 410 10.83 -13.90 -30.08
CA LEU A 410 11.07 -15.29 -30.48
C LEU A 410 9.78 -16.01 -30.90
N GLN A 411 8.62 -15.60 -30.37
CA GLN A 411 7.32 -16.13 -30.76
C GLN A 411 6.92 -15.84 -32.21
N LEU A 412 7.48 -14.79 -32.82
CA LEU A 412 7.20 -14.48 -34.23
C LEU A 412 7.82 -15.52 -35.18
N HIS A 413 8.73 -16.36 -34.69
CA HIS A 413 9.35 -17.44 -35.44
C HIS A 413 8.57 -18.74 -35.23
N SER A 414 7.79 -19.16 -36.23
CA SER A 414 6.87 -20.31 -36.15
C SER A 414 7.52 -21.67 -35.84
N HIS A 415 8.84 -21.78 -35.95
CA HIS A 415 9.59 -23.00 -35.61
C HIS A 415 9.99 -23.05 -34.13
N VAL A 416 9.92 -21.95 -33.39
CA VAL A 416 10.30 -21.89 -31.97
C VAL A 416 9.14 -22.37 -31.12
N THR A 417 9.35 -23.45 -30.38
CA THR A 417 8.35 -24.09 -29.50
C THR A 417 8.76 -24.03 -28.04
N GLU A 418 10.07 -23.95 -27.75
CA GLU A 418 10.64 -23.85 -26.41
C GLU A 418 11.71 -22.75 -26.37
N VAL A 419 11.67 -21.91 -25.35
CA VAL A 419 12.75 -20.97 -25.02
C VAL A 419 13.31 -21.34 -23.66
N VAL A 420 14.62 -21.52 -23.58
CA VAL A 420 15.29 -21.85 -22.32
C VAL A 420 16.04 -20.62 -21.82
N VAL A 421 15.79 -20.24 -20.57
CA VAL A 421 16.40 -19.08 -19.91
C VAL A 421 17.14 -19.49 -18.63
N PRO A 422 18.15 -18.71 -18.17
CA PRO A 422 18.89 -19.03 -16.95
C PRO A 422 18.00 -19.01 -15.70
N ASP A 423 18.28 -19.90 -14.75
CA ASP A 423 17.68 -19.92 -13.42
C ASP A 423 18.13 -18.71 -12.60
N SER A 424 17.35 -17.65 -12.72
CA SER A 424 17.47 -16.44 -11.92
C SER A 424 16.18 -16.22 -11.15
N TYR A 425 16.29 -15.52 -10.03
CA TYR A 425 15.14 -15.12 -9.22
C TYR A 425 14.06 -14.40 -10.05
N LEU A 426 14.48 -13.52 -10.96
CA LEU A 426 13.58 -12.83 -11.89
C LEU A 426 12.88 -13.81 -12.84
N ALA A 427 13.60 -14.75 -13.46
CA ALA A 427 13.02 -15.72 -14.38
C ALA A 427 12.02 -16.65 -13.69
N GLN A 428 12.31 -17.07 -12.44
CA GLN A 428 11.39 -17.85 -11.62
C GLN A 428 10.09 -17.08 -11.34
N LEU A 429 10.18 -15.81 -10.94
CA LEU A 429 9.00 -14.98 -10.70
C LEU A 429 8.18 -14.75 -11.97
N VAL A 430 8.83 -14.39 -13.07
CA VAL A 430 8.18 -14.02 -14.32
C VAL A 430 7.60 -15.23 -15.04
N PHE A 431 8.42 -16.25 -15.31
CA PHE A 431 8.03 -17.33 -16.21
C PHE A 431 7.42 -18.54 -15.50
N VAL A 432 7.82 -18.82 -14.25
CA VAL A 432 7.31 -19.98 -13.49
C VAL A 432 6.10 -19.57 -12.64
N GLN A 433 6.25 -18.57 -11.76
CA GLN A 433 5.16 -18.16 -10.87
C GLN A 433 4.10 -17.32 -11.58
N GLY A 434 4.53 -16.37 -12.42
CA GLY A 434 3.62 -15.52 -13.19
C GLY A 434 3.01 -16.17 -14.43
N GLU A 435 3.59 -17.29 -14.88
CA GLU A 435 3.23 -17.97 -16.12
C GLU A 435 3.08 -17.00 -17.31
N VAL A 436 3.98 -16.01 -17.42
CA VAL A 436 3.82 -14.84 -18.29
C VAL A 436 3.60 -15.18 -19.78
N THR A 437 4.14 -16.31 -20.25
CA THR A 437 3.87 -16.78 -21.62
C THR A 437 2.39 -17.04 -21.86
N LYS A 438 1.70 -17.65 -20.90
CA LYS A 438 0.25 -17.90 -20.96
C LYS A 438 -0.54 -16.65 -20.59
N SER A 439 -0.16 -16.00 -19.48
CA SER A 439 -0.99 -14.97 -18.85
C SER A 439 -0.90 -13.59 -19.51
N LEU A 440 0.25 -13.24 -20.09
CA LEU A 440 0.46 -11.93 -20.74
C LEU A 440 0.71 -12.05 -22.25
N LEU A 441 1.52 -13.02 -22.69
CA LEU A 441 1.87 -13.17 -24.11
C LEU A 441 0.86 -13.99 -24.93
N CYS A 442 -0.03 -14.73 -24.26
CA CYS A 442 -1.02 -15.59 -24.91
C CYS A 442 -0.37 -16.58 -25.88
N SER A 443 0.82 -17.07 -25.51
CA SER A 443 1.71 -17.84 -26.36
C SER A 443 1.70 -19.32 -25.99
N PRO A 444 1.69 -20.24 -26.97
CA PRO A 444 1.91 -21.66 -26.71
C PRO A 444 3.38 -21.98 -26.42
N ILE A 445 4.31 -21.03 -26.61
CA ILE A 445 5.74 -21.26 -26.36
C ILE A 445 5.96 -21.60 -24.88
N GLN A 446 6.69 -22.68 -24.66
CA GLN A 446 7.12 -23.08 -23.33
C GLN A 446 8.41 -22.33 -22.99
N VAL A 447 8.41 -21.63 -21.86
CA VAL A 447 9.66 -21.09 -21.30
C VAL A 447 10.13 -22.01 -20.19
N ARG A 448 11.32 -22.58 -20.35
CA ARG A 448 11.95 -23.42 -19.34
C ARG A 448 13.06 -22.64 -18.65
N VAL A 449 13.04 -22.63 -17.32
CA VAL A 449 14.08 -22.04 -16.50
C VAL A 449 15.10 -23.13 -16.14
N ALA A 450 16.39 -22.90 -16.39
CA ALA A 450 17.43 -23.92 -16.22
C ALA A 450 18.69 -23.39 -15.52
N ARG A 451 19.20 -24.15 -14.54
CA ARG A 451 20.39 -23.79 -13.75
C ARG A 451 21.68 -23.83 -14.54
N ASP A 452 21.82 -24.85 -15.38
CA ASP A 452 22.99 -25.07 -16.19
C ASP A 452 22.61 -24.96 -17.66
N ILE A 453 22.63 -23.72 -18.15
CA ILE A 453 22.20 -23.39 -19.51
C ILE A 453 23.20 -23.85 -20.58
N ASP A 454 24.46 -24.03 -20.19
CA ASP A 454 25.57 -24.42 -21.07
C ASP A 454 25.49 -25.89 -21.50
N HIS A 455 24.90 -26.75 -20.67
CA HIS A 455 24.83 -28.19 -20.92
C HIS A 455 23.48 -28.65 -21.48
N ILE A 456 22.66 -27.72 -21.98
CA ILE A 456 21.35 -28.05 -22.52
C ILE A 456 21.50 -28.50 -23.97
N PRO A 457 21.07 -29.73 -24.33
CA PRO A 457 21.22 -30.22 -25.68
C PRO A 457 20.38 -29.39 -26.66
N GLU A 458 20.96 -29.11 -27.82
CA GLU A 458 20.25 -28.50 -28.93
C GLU A 458 19.14 -29.45 -29.41
N GLN A 459 17.95 -28.89 -29.64
CA GLN A 459 16.80 -29.62 -30.16
C GLN A 459 16.07 -28.74 -31.18
N PRO A 460 15.49 -29.31 -32.25
CA PRO A 460 14.69 -28.54 -33.21
C PRO A 460 13.57 -27.77 -32.50
N GLY A 461 13.51 -26.46 -32.74
CA GLY A 461 12.54 -25.55 -32.14
C GLY A 461 12.84 -25.08 -30.71
N ARG A 462 13.95 -25.53 -30.11
CA ARG A 462 14.47 -24.97 -28.85
C ARG A 462 15.43 -23.83 -29.13
N VAL A 463 15.20 -22.69 -28.47
CA VAL A 463 16.14 -21.56 -28.46
C VAL A 463 16.69 -21.37 -27.05
N ILE A 464 18.02 -21.29 -26.92
CA ILE A 464 18.70 -21.01 -25.66
C ILE A 464 18.96 -19.50 -25.58
N LEU A 465 18.21 -18.79 -24.74
CA LEU A 465 18.31 -17.35 -24.57
C LEU A 465 19.09 -17.04 -23.29
N ARG A 466 20.40 -16.81 -23.42
CA ARG A 466 21.32 -16.57 -22.29
C ARG A 466 21.15 -15.19 -21.66
N GLU A 467 20.88 -14.20 -22.50
CA GLU A 467 20.64 -12.82 -22.10
C GLU A 467 19.47 -12.28 -22.90
N PRO A 468 18.67 -11.35 -22.34
CA PRO A 468 17.60 -10.74 -23.08
C PRO A 468 18.18 -9.85 -24.19
N PHE A 469 17.49 -9.76 -25.31
CA PHE A 469 17.86 -8.86 -26.38
C PHE A 469 17.95 -7.41 -25.90
N TRP A 470 18.87 -6.66 -26.50
CA TRP A 470 19.00 -5.25 -26.20
C TRP A 470 17.93 -4.47 -26.97
N TYR A 471 17.12 -3.72 -26.23
CA TYR A 471 16.16 -2.79 -26.79
C TYR A 471 16.53 -1.38 -26.37
N PRO A 472 16.59 -0.41 -27.31
CA PRO A 472 16.67 0.98 -26.92
C PRO A 472 15.44 1.33 -26.09
N ARG A 473 15.64 2.12 -25.03
CA ARG A 473 14.52 2.72 -24.29
C ARG A 473 13.83 3.70 -25.24
N ASP A 474 12.80 3.24 -25.91
CA ASP A 474 11.89 4.11 -26.64
C ASP A 474 10.64 4.36 -25.77
N PRO A 475 10.50 5.57 -25.19
CA PRO A 475 9.33 5.94 -24.39
C PRO A 475 8.01 5.92 -25.19
N GLN A 476 8.09 5.88 -26.52
CA GLN A 476 6.95 5.85 -27.44
C GLN A 476 6.59 4.43 -27.90
N ALA A 477 7.57 3.52 -28.01
CA ALA A 477 7.35 2.07 -28.20
C ALA A 477 6.95 1.40 -26.88
N ARG A 478 5.88 1.94 -26.29
CA ARG A 478 5.20 1.45 -25.08
C ARG A 478 4.76 -0.01 -25.26
N SER A 479 4.10 -0.57 -24.25
CA SER A 479 3.40 -1.87 -24.16
C SER A 479 2.51 -2.29 -25.36
N ARG A 480 2.52 -1.57 -26.49
CA ARG A 480 1.91 -1.94 -27.78
C ARG A 480 2.35 -3.31 -28.29
N TRP A 481 3.55 -3.77 -27.93
CA TRP A 481 4.02 -5.11 -28.25
C TRP A 481 3.32 -6.20 -27.41
N LEU A 482 2.72 -5.83 -26.27
CA LEU A 482 2.00 -6.74 -25.39
C LEU A 482 0.56 -6.92 -25.88
N PRO A 483 0.07 -8.16 -26.08
CA PRO A 483 -1.32 -8.41 -26.38
C PRO A 483 -2.23 -7.83 -25.29
N ARG A 484 -3.23 -7.03 -25.70
CA ARG A 484 -4.20 -6.48 -24.74
C ARG A 484 -5.11 -7.56 -24.16
N ARG A 485 -5.51 -8.54 -24.97
CA ARG A 485 -6.35 -9.66 -24.58
C ARG A 485 -5.81 -10.93 -25.23
N CYS A 486 -5.90 -12.04 -24.51
CA CYS A 486 -5.72 -13.35 -25.12
C CYS A 486 -7.01 -13.71 -25.88
N PRO A 487 -6.88 -14.31 -27.08
CA PRO A 487 -8.01 -14.80 -27.84
C PRO A 487 -8.79 -15.88 -27.10
#